data_AF-A0A931F672-F1
#
_entry.id   AF-A0A931F672-F1
#
_cell.length_a   1.000
_cell.length_b   1.000
_cell.length_c   1.000
_cell.angle_alpha   90.00
_cell.angle_beta   90.00
_cell.angle_gamma   90.00
#
_symmetry.space_group_name_H-M   'P 1'
#
loop_
_entity.id
_entity.type
_entity.pdbx_description
1 polymer ?
#
loop_
_entity_poly.entity_id
_entity_poly.type
_entity_poly.pdbx_seq_one_letter_code
_entity_poly.pdbx_strand_id
1 'polypeptide(L)'
;MATRFAVRTSQAPQAHRKYDTTPSEVRWDETTVRAKGSCGEPHLHFYSHDADVVSRAKDTSAGGLAMAMSFAGGRRLGRCDREGCATVYVDTSRNGRRRFCSLACANRVNVAAHRARHLAG
;
A
#
# COMPACT_ATOMS: atom_id res chain seq x y z
N MET A 1 27.51 22.82 -16.14
CA MET A 1 26.49 22.54 -17.17
C MET A 1 25.14 22.42 -16.47
N ALA A 2 24.26 23.41 -16.64
CA ALA A 2 22.95 23.43 -16.00
C ALA A 2 21.89 22.98 -17.02
N THR A 3 21.29 21.82 -16.79
CA THR A 3 20.20 21.31 -17.63
C THR A 3 18.94 22.11 -17.31
N ARG A 4 18.52 22.98 -18.24
CA ARG A 4 17.22 23.66 -18.19
C ARG A 4 16.12 22.63 -18.47
N PHE A 5 15.22 22.40 -17.52
CA PHE A 5 13.94 21.73 -17.77
C PHE A 5 12.93 22.77 -18.26
N ALA A 6 12.47 22.60 -19.51
CA ALA A 6 11.36 23.37 -20.04
C ALA A 6 10.06 22.59 -19.77
N VAL A 7 9.19 23.13 -18.91
CA VAL A 7 7.83 22.60 -18.72
C VAL A 7 6.98 23.12 -19.88
N ARG A 8 6.58 22.21 -20.77
CA ARG A 8 5.71 22.51 -21.90
C ARG A 8 4.27 22.43 -21.42
N THR A 9 3.60 23.56 -21.24
CA THR A 9 2.16 23.60 -20.97
C THR A 9 1.40 23.37 -22.28
N SER A 10 1.06 22.11 -22.61
CA SER A 10 0.17 21.85 -23.73
C SER A 10 -1.28 21.84 -23.24
N GLN A 11 -1.97 22.97 -23.43
CA GLN A 11 -3.43 23.01 -23.52
C GLN A 11 -3.85 22.33 -24.84
N ALA A 12 -4.43 21.13 -24.75
CA ALA A 12 -5.34 20.62 -25.78
C ALA A 12 -6.27 19.58 -25.13
N PRO A 13 -7.59 19.64 -25.38
CA PRO A 13 -8.55 18.69 -24.82
C PRO A 13 -8.57 17.44 -25.70
N GLN A 14 -8.41 16.24 -25.13
CA GLN A 14 -8.63 15.00 -25.88
C GLN A 14 -9.57 14.04 -25.16
N ALA A 15 -10.57 13.65 -25.94
CA ALA A 15 -11.69 12.80 -25.60
C ALA A 15 -11.26 11.46 -25.00
N HIS A 16 -11.90 11.07 -23.92
CA HIS A 16 -11.71 9.77 -23.28
C HIS A 16 -12.50 8.69 -24.04
N ARG A 17 -11.78 7.84 -24.79
CA ARG A 17 -12.29 6.51 -25.17
C ARG A 17 -11.30 5.42 -24.77
N LYS A 18 -11.88 4.40 -24.15
CA LYS A 18 -11.47 2.99 -23.99
C LYS A 18 -10.56 2.65 -22.82
N TYR A 19 -11.20 2.02 -21.83
CA TYR A 19 -10.68 0.93 -21.01
C TYR A 19 -9.56 0.16 -21.72
N ASP A 20 -8.35 0.29 -21.20
CA ASP A 20 -7.23 -0.59 -21.47
C ASP A 20 -6.88 -1.31 -20.16
N THR A 21 -6.85 -2.64 -20.22
CA THR A 21 -6.58 -3.55 -19.09
C THR A 21 -5.10 -3.93 -18.98
N THR A 22 -4.22 -3.17 -19.63
CA THR A 22 -2.79 -3.21 -19.33
C THR A 22 -2.57 -2.88 -17.84
N PRO A 23 -1.66 -3.57 -17.12
CA PRO A 23 -1.20 -3.07 -15.83
C PRO A 23 -0.62 -1.71 -16.15
N SER A 24 -1.37 -0.66 -15.86
CA SER A 24 -0.97 0.70 -16.15
C SER A 24 0.42 0.84 -15.56
N GLU A 25 1.42 1.05 -16.43
CA GLU A 25 2.57 1.84 -16.02
C GLU A 25 1.99 2.96 -15.19
N VAL A 26 2.45 3.11 -13.95
CA VAL A 26 2.09 4.25 -13.12
C VAL A 26 2.58 5.46 -13.90
N ARG A 27 1.71 5.95 -14.78
CA ARG A 27 1.96 7.12 -15.58
C ARG A 27 1.81 8.22 -14.56
N TRP A 28 2.95 8.75 -14.13
CA TRP A 28 3.03 9.93 -13.30
C TRP A 28 2.59 11.13 -14.16
N ASP A 29 1.31 11.18 -14.54
CA ASP A 29 0.70 12.36 -15.11
C ASP A 29 0.44 13.34 -13.98
N GLU A 30 1.51 14.03 -13.57
CA GLU A 30 1.45 15.11 -12.59
C GLU A 30 0.74 14.69 -11.30
N THR A 31 1.50 14.15 -10.34
CA THR A 31 1.11 14.13 -8.93
C THR A 31 0.85 15.57 -8.49
N THR A 32 -0.34 16.07 -8.81
CA THR A 32 -0.75 17.41 -8.46
C THR A 32 -1.09 17.28 -7.00
N VAL A 33 -0.11 17.53 -6.14
CA VAL A 33 -0.32 17.71 -4.71
C VAL A 33 -1.17 18.96 -4.55
N ARG A 34 -2.47 18.84 -4.81
CA ARG A 34 -3.44 19.87 -4.45
C ARG A 34 -3.81 19.59 -3.01
N ALA A 35 -3.37 20.48 -2.12
CA ALA A 35 -4.00 20.63 -0.83
C ALA A 35 -5.47 21.03 -1.08
N LYS A 36 -6.39 20.07 -1.05
CA LYS A 36 -7.82 20.37 -1.12
C LYS A 36 -8.21 20.98 0.22
N GLY A 37 -8.51 22.28 0.23
CA GLY A 37 -8.97 23.02 1.38
C GLY A 37 -10.41 22.66 1.79
N SER A 38 -10.65 21.42 2.20
CA SER A 38 -11.79 21.08 3.04
C SER A 38 -11.26 20.92 4.46
N CYS A 39 -11.67 21.80 5.39
CA CYS A 39 -11.22 21.92 6.78
C CYS A 39 -10.75 20.61 7.45
N GLY A 40 -9.51 20.25 7.19
CA GLY A 40 -8.88 19.00 7.58
C GLY A 40 -7.39 19.08 7.25
N GLU A 41 -6.60 18.31 7.97
CA GLU A 41 -5.15 18.37 7.86
C GLU A 41 -4.68 18.04 6.43
N PRO A 42 -3.72 18.79 5.87
CA PRO A 42 -3.23 18.53 4.52
C PRO A 42 -2.73 17.09 4.37
N HIS A 43 -3.21 16.38 3.34
CA HIS A 43 -2.82 15.00 3.09
C HIS A 43 -2.63 14.74 1.60
N LEU A 44 -1.86 13.69 1.29
CA LEU A 44 -1.50 13.31 -0.06
C LEU A 44 -2.50 12.27 -0.60
N HIS A 45 -2.97 12.48 -1.82
CA HIS A 45 -3.71 11.47 -2.58
C HIS A 45 -2.79 10.80 -3.59
N PHE A 46 -2.83 9.47 -3.66
CA PHE A 46 -2.08 8.67 -4.64
C PHE A 46 -2.89 8.37 -5.91
N TYR A 47 -4.03 9.03 -6.11
CA TYR A 47 -4.98 8.78 -7.18
C TYR A 47 -5.49 10.10 -7.77
N SER A 48 -6.00 10.05 -9.00
CA SER A 48 -6.71 11.19 -9.61
C SER A 48 -8.09 11.40 -8.98
N HIS A 49 -8.48 12.67 -8.76
CA HIS A 49 -9.78 13.00 -8.16
C HIS A 49 -10.98 12.52 -8.98
N ASP A 50 -10.81 12.38 -10.29
CA ASP A 50 -11.86 11.95 -11.22
C ASP A 50 -11.86 10.42 -11.43
N ALA A 51 -10.96 9.69 -10.76
CA ALA A 51 -10.89 8.24 -10.87
C ALA A 51 -12.11 7.56 -10.21
N ASP A 52 -12.56 6.46 -10.82
CA ASP A 52 -13.60 5.62 -10.25
C ASP A 52 -13.11 4.91 -8.97
N VAL A 53 -14.05 4.33 -8.20
CA VAL A 53 -13.75 3.72 -6.91
C VAL A 53 -12.74 2.57 -6.99
N VAL A 54 -12.78 1.78 -8.06
CA VAL A 54 -11.87 0.63 -8.23
C VAL A 54 -10.47 1.13 -8.52
N SER A 55 -10.33 2.11 -9.41
CA SER A 55 -9.04 2.73 -9.75
C SER A 55 -8.43 3.41 -8.52
N ARG A 56 -9.22 4.20 -7.77
CA ARG A 56 -8.76 4.84 -6.53
C ARG A 56 -8.31 3.83 -5.48
N ALA A 57 -9.01 2.71 -5.33
CA ALA A 57 -8.63 1.67 -4.40
C ALA A 57 -7.28 1.02 -4.79
N LYS A 58 -7.07 0.74 -6.08
CA LYS A 58 -5.81 0.20 -6.60
C LYS A 58 -4.65 1.16 -6.36
N ASP A 59 -4.81 2.42 -6.78
CA ASP A 59 -3.78 3.44 -6.71
C ASP A 59 -3.40 3.77 -5.26
N THR A 60 -4.39 3.90 -4.38
CA THR A 60 -4.15 4.11 -2.94
C THR A 60 -3.37 2.95 -2.33
N SER A 61 -3.75 1.70 -2.67
CA SER A 61 -3.07 0.51 -2.16
C SER A 61 -1.64 0.40 -2.67
N ALA A 62 -1.43 0.67 -3.96
CA ALA A 62 -0.12 0.66 -4.59
C ALA A 62 0.80 1.75 -4.02
N GLY A 63 0.29 2.98 -3.86
CA GLY A 63 1.03 4.09 -3.27
C GLY A 63 1.42 3.82 -1.82
N GLY A 64 0.50 3.30 -1.02
CA GLY A 64 0.78 2.89 0.36
C GLY A 64 1.85 1.79 0.45
N LEU A 65 1.79 0.79 -0.44
CA LEU A 65 2.79 -0.27 -0.51
C LEU A 65 4.16 0.28 -0.95
N ALA A 66 4.20 1.15 -1.97
CA ALA A 66 5.42 1.79 -2.44
C ALA A 66 6.09 2.63 -1.34
N MET A 67 5.31 3.34 -0.53
CA MET A 67 5.82 4.05 0.65
C MET A 67 6.39 3.08 1.69
N ALA A 68 5.67 2.00 2.01
CA ALA A 68 6.15 1.00 2.96
C ALA A 68 7.48 0.35 2.51
N MET A 69 7.61 0.08 1.21
CA MET A 69 8.84 -0.46 0.63
C MET A 69 9.98 0.57 0.68
N SER A 70 9.72 1.81 0.28
CA SER A 70 10.72 2.88 0.18
C SER A 70 11.24 3.34 1.54
N PHE A 71 10.37 3.53 2.52
CA PHE A 71 10.74 4.12 3.81
C PHE A 71 11.08 3.09 4.90
N ALA A 72 10.50 1.88 4.82
CA ALA A 72 10.78 0.83 5.80
C ALA A 72 11.71 -0.28 5.26
N GLY A 73 12.23 -0.10 4.03
CA GLY A 73 13.16 -1.01 3.38
C GLY A 73 12.60 -2.41 3.13
N GLY A 74 11.27 -2.54 3.02
CA GLY A 74 10.59 -3.83 2.87
C GLY A 74 10.66 -4.77 4.09
N ARG A 75 11.50 -4.51 5.09
CA ARG A 75 11.67 -5.36 6.30
C ARG A 75 10.42 -5.47 7.16
N ARG A 76 9.46 -4.56 6.96
CA ARG A 76 8.15 -4.59 7.62
C ARG A 76 7.14 -5.47 6.88
N LEU A 77 7.46 -5.99 5.69
CA LEU A 77 6.60 -6.94 5.00
C LEU A 77 6.89 -8.35 5.53
N GLY A 78 5.84 -9.01 6.04
CA GLY A 78 5.94 -10.35 6.57
C GLY A 78 4.88 -11.28 5.99
N ARG A 79 5.17 -12.57 6.00
CA ARG A 79 4.18 -13.64 5.79
C ARG A 79 3.80 -14.22 7.15
N CYS A 80 2.56 -14.63 7.31
CA CYS A 80 2.10 -15.24 8.56
C CYS A 80 2.85 -16.54 8.87
N ASP A 81 3.43 -16.64 10.06
CA ASP A 81 4.12 -17.86 10.54
C ASP A 81 3.17 -19.03 10.86
N ARG A 82 1.85 -18.80 10.87
CA ARG A 82 0.88 -19.87 11.14
C ARG A 82 0.85 -20.83 9.95
N GLU A 83 1.03 -22.12 10.22
CA GLU A 83 0.86 -23.17 9.23
C GLU A 83 -0.51 -23.09 8.53
N GLY A 84 -0.50 -23.25 7.20
CA GLY A 84 -1.69 -23.11 6.36
C GLY A 84 -2.21 -21.66 6.19
N CYS A 85 -1.46 -20.64 6.61
CA CYS A 85 -1.83 -19.24 6.43
C CYS A 85 -0.97 -18.57 5.36
N ALA A 86 -1.55 -18.22 4.21
CA ALA A 86 -0.84 -17.54 3.13
C ALA A 86 -0.86 -15.99 3.23
N THR A 87 -1.55 -15.43 4.21
CA THR A 87 -1.72 -13.99 4.37
C THR A 87 -0.39 -13.26 4.62
N VAL A 88 -0.16 -12.20 3.84
CA VAL A 88 0.92 -11.23 4.04
C VAL A 88 0.44 -10.05 4.90
N TYR A 89 1.36 -9.37 5.57
CA TYR A 89 1.05 -8.21 6.40
C TYR A 89 2.18 -7.17 6.38
N VAL A 90 1.82 -5.93 6.72
CA VAL A 90 2.75 -4.87 7.07
C VAL A 90 2.89 -4.82 8.59
N ASP A 91 4.12 -4.86 9.10
CA ASP A 91 4.44 -4.81 10.52
C ASP A 91 4.48 -3.36 11.02
N THR A 92 3.34 -2.92 11.56
CA THR A 92 3.18 -1.63 12.23
C THR A 92 3.55 -1.66 13.72
N SER A 93 4.06 -2.78 14.24
CA SER A 93 4.46 -2.89 15.65
C SER A 93 5.70 -2.01 15.94
N ARG A 94 5.78 -1.53 17.17
CA ARG A 94 6.90 -0.69 17.63
C ARG A 94 8.26 -1.32 17.33
N ASN A 95 8.41 -2.61 17.61
CA ASN A 95 9.71 -3.29 17.54
C ASN A 95 9.99 -3.96 16.20
N GLY A 96 9.01 -4.07 15.29
CA GLY A 96 9.22 -4.71 13.98
C GLY A 96 9.47 -6.22 14.08
N ARG A 97 8.86 -6.88 15.07
CA ARG A 97 9.04 -8.32 15.35
C ARG A 97 7.73 -9.10 15.30
N ARG A 98 6.72 -8.56 14.62
CA ARG A 98 5.46 -9.26 14.43
C ARG A 98 5.71 -10.53 13.61
N ARG A 99 5.02 -11.62 13.96
CA ARG A 99 5.13 -12.93 13.31
C ARG A 99 3.83 -13.40 12.64
N PHE A 100 2.69 -12.89 13.08
CA PHE A 100 1.37 -13.35 12.65
C PHE A 100 0.54 -12.23 12.03
N CYS A 101 -0.21 -12.53 10.96
CA CYS A 101 -1.05 -11.57 10.26
C CYS A 101 -2.22 -11.01 11.08
N SER A 102 -2.54 -11.61 12.23
CA SER A 102 -3.58 -11.16 13.15
C SER A 102 -3.41 -11.78 14.53
N LEU A 103 -4.09 -11.19 15.53
CA LEU A 103 -4.18 -11.74 16.87
C LEU A 103 -4.83 -13.14 16.86
N ALA A 104 -5.81 -13.37 15.99
CA ALA A 104 -6.45 -14.67 15.84
C ALA A 104 -5.44 -15.77 15.43
N CYS A 105 -4.55 -15.48 14.48
CA CYS A 105 -3.50 -16.44 14.10
C CYS A 105 -2.50 -16.70 15.23
N ALA A 106 -2.10 -15.64 15.96
CA ALA A 106 -1.22 -15.77 17.11
C ALA A 106 -1.85 -16.67 18.20
N ASN A 107 -3.13 -16.43 18.52
CA ASN A 107 -3.85 -17.19 19.53
C ASN A 107 -3.98 -18.67 19.15
N ARG A 108 -4.29 -19.00 17.89
CA ARG A 108 -4.37 -20.39 17.41
C ARG A 108 -3.07 -21.16 17.65
N VAL A 109 -1.92 -20.55 17.30
CA VAL A 109 -0.60 -21.16 17.49
C VAL A 109 -0.29 -21.33 18.99
N ASN A 110 -0.54 -20.31 19.80
CA ASN A 110 -0.29 -20.35 21.24
C ASN A 110 -1.13 -21.42 21.96
N VAL A 111 -2.42 -21.54 21.61
CA VAL A 111 -3.32 -22.54 22.17
C VAL A 111 -2.89 -23.96 21.80
N ALA A 112 -2.53 -24.20 20.53
CA ALA A 112 -2.03 -25.50 20.10
C ALA A 112 -0.74 -25.90 20.86
N ALA A 113 0.21 -24.97 20.99
CA ALA A 113 1.44 -25.19 21.73
C ALA A 113 1.19 -25.44 23.23
N HIS A 114 0.24 -24.73 23.83
CA HIS A 114 -0.16 -24.94 25.22
C HIS A 114 -0.76 -26.33 25.44
N ARG A 115 -1.69 -26.77 24.58
CA ARG A 115 -2.28 -28.12 24.64
C ARG A 115 -1.22 -29.21 24.47
N ALA A 116 -0.28 -29.04 23.54
CA ALA A 116 0.82 -30.00 23.34
C ALA A 116 1.70 -30.17 24.58
N ARG A 117 2.01 -29.09 25.30
CA ARG A 117 2.76 -29.17 26.58
C ARG A 117 1.99 -29.92 27.67
N HIS A 118 0.66 -29.79 27.70
CA HIS A 118 -0.19 -30.49 28.66
C HIS A 118 -0.36 -31.99 28.36
N LEU A 119 -0.12 -32.43 27.13
CA LEU A 119 -0.17 -33.84 26.74
C LEU A 119 1.19 -34.54 26.87
N ALA A 120 2.28 -33.78 26.96
CA ALA A 120 3.65 -34.28 27.00
C ALA A 120 4.23 -34.35 28.44
N GLY A 121 3.48 -33.93 29.44
CA GLY A 121 3.80 -34.07 30.87
C GLY A 121 2.79 -34.97 31.55
#